data_AF-A0A2S5C4V9-F1
#
_entry.id   AF-A0A2S5C4V9-F1
#
_cell.length_a   1.000
_cell.length_b   1.000
_cell.length_c   1.000
_cell.angle_alpha   90.00
_cell.angle_beta   90.00
_cell.angle_gamma   90.00
#
_symmetry.space_group_name_H-M   'P 1'
#
loop_
_entity.id
_entity.type
_entity.pdbx_description
1 polymer ?
#
loop_
_entity_poly.entity_id
_entity_poly.type
_entity_poly.pdbx_seq_one_letter_code
_entity_poly.pdbx_strand_id
1 'polypeptide(L)'
;MRKGQIRRVNLSLHLTPHQSRADLRAMQELQKWHQSVDNAASIDDTNMEIRTFHRNVYLAGLQLHLMDPTLCRHVAESLGREELTLAELLGELSPQVAAPEESDSSAEHLAQLQKIHAEIAALKPLMEQQKLVLQQLRMAGKMAGAPEPERTANGAEERDLSQVDAPTEKMKKVRQKGIF
;
A
#
# COMPACT_ATOMS: atom_id res chain seq x y z
N MET A 1 -33.11 19.93 28.60
CA MET A 1 -31.76 19.37 28.39
C MET A 1 -31.82 17.86 28.65
N ARG A 2 -31.41 17.00 27.70
CA ARG A 2 -31.38 15.55 27.95
C ARG A 2 -30.16 15.22 28.84
N LYS A 3 -30.37 14.50 29.94
CA LYS A 3 -29.25 14.06 30.82
C LYS A 3 -28.26 13.25 29.97
N GLY A 4 -26.99 13.65 30.00
CA GLY A 4 -25.94 13.05 29.16
C GLY A 4 -25.62 11.63 29.61
N GLN A 5 -26.32 10.64 29.04
CA GLN A 5 -26.04 9.24 29.30
C GLN A 5 -24.67 8.88 28.73
N ILE A 6 -23.76 8.41 29.59
CA ILE A 6 -22.44 7.91 29.18
C ILE A 6 -22.65 6.77 28.18
N ARG A 7 -22.11 6.89 26.98
CA ARG A 7 -22.15 5.87 25.94
C ARG A 7 -20.79 5.16 25.87
N ARG A 8 -20.78 3.86 26.16
CA ARG A 8 -19.58 3.03 25.99
C ARG A 8 -19.48 2.59 24.53
N VAL A 9 -18.41 2.98 23.86
CA VAL A 9 -17.97 2.39 22.58
C VAL A 9 -17.01 1.25 22.93
N ASN A 10 -17.11 0.11 22.26
CA ASN A 10 -16.20 -1.01 22.43
C ASN A 10 -15.43 -1.23 21.12
N LEU A 11 -14.11 -1.06 21.18
CA LEU A 11 -13.18 -1.24 20.06
C LEU A 11 -11.95 -1.97 20.62
N SER A 12 -11.50 -3.01 19.90
CA SER A 12 -10.31 -3.77 20.25
C SER A 12 -9.20 -3.46 19.24
N LEU A 13 -8.10 -2.89 19.71
CA LEU A 13 -6.89 -2.70 18.92
C LEU A 13 -6.01 -3.95 19.03
N HIS A 14 -5.39 -4.35 17.91
CA HIS A 14 -4.36 -5.38 17.88
C HIS A 14 -3.04 -4.73 17.51
N LEU A 15 -1.96 -5.13 18.20
CA LEU A 15 -0.60 -4.65 17.97
C LEU A 15 0.27 -5.81 17.44
N THR A 16 1.23 -5.51 16.57
CA THR A 16 2.13 -6.45 15.91
C THR A 16 3.59 -6.20 16.29
N PRO A 17 4.00 -6.48 17.56
CA PRO A 17 5.32 -6.13 18.10
C PRO A 17 6.51 -6.77 17.35
N HIS A 18 6.28 -7.84 16.60
CA HIS A 18 7.29 -8.50 15.76
C HIS A 18 7.50 -7.82 14.41
N GLN A 19 6.58 -6.93 14.00
CA GLN A 19 6.56 -6.27 12.68
C GLN A 19 6.73 -4.75 12.79
N SER A 20 6.30 -4.16 13.91
CA SER A 20 6.36 -2.72 14.17
C SER A 20 7.12 -2.43 15.47
N ARG A 21 8.16 -1.58 15.37
CA ARG A 21 8.91 -1.06 16.53
C ARG A 21 8.03 -0.17 17.41
N ALA A 22 7.12 0.59 16.80
CA ALA A 22 6.16 1.42 17.52
C ALA A 22 5.20 0.56 18.36
N ASP A 23 4.71 -0.56 17.80
CA ASP A 23 3.83 -1.50 18.48
C ASP A 23 4.55 -2.20 19.64
N LEU A 24 5.81 -2.61 19.44
CA LEU A 24 6.65 -3.19 20.50
C LEU A 24 6.83 -2.21 21.66
N ARG A 25 7.20 -0.96 21.37
CA ARG A 25 7.41 0.06 22.40
C ARG A 25 6.08 0.43 23.08
N ALA A 26 5.00 0.57 22.32
CA ALA A 26 3.66 0.79 22.87
C ALA A 26 3.28 -0.31 23.87
N MET A 27 3.50 -1.59 23.52
CA MET A 27 3.26 -2.70 24.45
C MET A 27 4.12 -2.61 25.71
N GLN A 28 5.41 -2.26 25.59
CA GLN A 28 6.31 -2.13 26.73
C GLN A 28 5.89 -0.98 27.67
N GLU A 29 5.60 0.20 27.13
CA GLU A 29 5.17 1.35 27.93
C GLU A 29 3.79 1.12 28.57
N LEU A 30 2.85 0.50 27.85
CA LEU A 30 1.55 0.12 28.42
C LEU A 30 1.69 -0.91 29.54
N GLN A 31 2.61 -1.88 29.43
CA GLN A 31 2.90 -2.85 30.49
C GLN A 31 3.52 -2.20 31.73
N LYS A 32 4.54 -1.34 31.55
CA LYS A 32 5.15 -0.57 32.65
C LYS A 32 4.12 0.32 33.36
N TRP A 33 3.26 0.98 32.59
CA TRP A 33 2.23 1.87 33.10
C TRP A 33 1.13 1.11 33.86
N HIS A 34 0.66 -0.03 33.35
CA HIS A 34 -0.32 -0.84 34.07
C HIS A 34 0.25 -1.34 35.41
N GLN A 35 1.50 -1.82 35.40
CA GLN A 35 2.21 -2.26 36.61
C GLN A 35 2.41 -1.14 37.63
N SER A 36 2.54 0.13 37.23
CA SER A 36 2.66 1.24 38.18
C SER A 36 1.33 1.60 38.83
N VAL A 37 0.22 1.57 38.06
CA VAL A 37 -1.15 1.86 38.53
C VAL A 37 -1.75 0.71 39.37
N ASP A 38 -1.34 -0.54 39.13
CA ASP A 38 -1.76 -1.69 39.95
C ASP A 38 -1.24 -1.62 41.41
N ASN A 39 -0.28 -0.74 41.72
CA ASN A 39 0.18 -0.50 43.10
C ASN A 39 -0.70 0.50 43.87
N ALA A 40 -1.77 1.04 43.26
CA ALA A 40 -2.68 1.96 43.93
C ALA A 40 -3.53 1.25 45.00
N ALA A 41 -3.97 1.99 46.02
CA ALA A 41 -4.64 1.43 47.20
C ALA A 41 -6.10 0.95 46.96
N SER A 42 -6.66 1.14 45.76
CA SER A 42 -8.09 0.98 45.48
C SER A 42 -8.33 0.53 44.03
N ILE A 43 -9.00 -0.63 43.89
CA ILE A 43 -9.29 -1.26 42.59
C ILE A 43 -10.21 -0.38 41.73
N ASP A 44 -11.17 0.34 42.33
CA ASP A 44 -12.09 1.19 41.58
C ASP A 44 -11.40 2.44 41.01
N ASP A 45 -10.42 2.98 41.75
CA ASP A 45 -9.61 4.13 41.32
C ASP A 45 -8.64 3.73 40.20
N THR A 46 -7.90 2.63 40.34
CA THR A 46 -7.11 1.99 39.27
C THR A 46 -7.95 1.82 37.99
N ASN A 47 -9.15 1.26 38.11
CA ASN A 47 -10.07 1.08 36.99
C ASN A 47 -10.54 2.41 36.37
N MET A 48 -10.67 3.48 37.15
CA MET A 48 -11.02 4.81 36.65
C MET A 48 -9.84 5.48 35.94
N GLU A 49 -8.62 5.31 36.44
CA GLU A 49 -7.39 5.79 35.81
C GLU A 49 -7.15 5.10 34.47
N ILE A 50 -7.25 3.77 34.39
CA ILE A 50 -7.17 2.98 33.14
C ILE A 50 -8.16 3.49 32.09
N ARG A 51 -9.44 3.70 32.47
CA ARG A 51 -10.45 4.25 31.56
C ARG A 51 -10.12 5.67 31.10
N THR A 52 -9.58 6.50 31.99
CA THR A 52 -9.24 7.90 31.70
C THR A 52 -8.03 8.01 30.79
N PHE A 53 -7.00 7.21 31.04
CA PHE A 53 -5.80 7.09 30.22
C PHE A 53 -6.16 6.69 28.77
N HIS A 54 -6.85 5.56 28.58
CA HIS A 54 -7.23 5.11 27.23
C HIS A 54 -8.15 6.10 26.51
N ARG A 55 -9.10 6.73 27.23
CA ARG A 55 -9.95 7.79 26.68
C ARG A 55 -9.12 8.96 26.14
N ASN A 56 -8.13 9.42 26.90
CA ASN A 56 -7.32 10.58 26.53
C ASN A 56 -6.42 10.26 25.33
N VAL A 57 -5.77 9.09 25.31
CA VAL A 57 -4.98 8.60 24.15
C VAL A 57 -5.84 8.52 22.89
N TYR A 58 -7.04 7.92 22.98
CA TYR A 58 -7.95 7.82 21.84
C TYR A 58 -8.42 9.17 21.31
N LEU A 59 -8.80 10.10 22.21
CA LEU A 59 -9.27 11.43 21.80
C LEU A 59 -8.14 12.28 21.19
N ALA A 60 -6.92 12.20 21.72
CA ALA A 60 -5.77 12.90 21.14
C ALA A 60 -5.42 12.37 19.74
N GLY A 61 -5.33 11.04 19.58
CA GLY A 61 -5.07 10.41 18.29
C GLY A 61 -6.19 10.69 17.27
N LEU A 62 -7.46 10.64 17.68
CA LEU A 62 -8.58 10.98 16.80
C LEU A 62 -8.57 12.46 16.38
N GLN A 63 -8.25 13.38 17.30
CA GLN A 63 -8.12 14.79 16.96
C GLN A 63 -6.99 15.02 15.95
N LEU A 64 -5.84 14.35 16.11
CA LEU A 64 -4.74 14.43 15.15
C LEU A 64 -5.12 13.85 13.78
N HIS A 65 -5.82 12.70 13.76
CA HIS A 65 -6.33 12.08 12.53
C HIS A 65 -7.35 12.97 11.78
N LEU A 66 -8.18 13.71 12.51
CA LEU A 66 -9.15 14.66 11.93
C LEU A 66 -8.49 15.94 11.37
N MET A 67 -7.28 16.28 11.82
CA MET A 67 -6.50 17.40 11.27
C MET A 67 -5.71 16.96 10.04
N ASP A 68 -4.95 15.86 10.16
CA ASP A 68 -4.25 15.22 9.03
C ASP A 68 -3.99 13.73 9.33
N PRO A 69 -4.58 12.79 8.56
CA PRO A 69 -4.32 11.36 8.70
C PRO A 69 -2.84 10.96 8.53
N THR A 70 -2.05 11.73 7.78
CA THR A 70 -0.61 11.47 7.56
C THR A 70 0.23 11.87 8.76
N LEU A 71 0.00 13.04 9.36
CA LEU A 71 0.63 13.43 10.62
C LEU A 71 0.29 12.44 11.75
N CYS A 72 -0.97 12.00 11.82
CA CYS A 72 -1.38 10.98 12.79
C CYS A 72 -0.61 9.66 12.64
N ARG A 73 -0.31 9.25 11.40
CA ARG A 73 0.53 8.07 11.15
C ARG A 73 1.99 8.34 11.50
N HIS A 74 2.54 9.50 11.12
CA HIS A 74 3.92 9.86 11.40
C HIS A 74 4.22 9.85 12.90
N VAL A 75 3.36 10.46 13.72
CA VAL A 75 3.49 10.49 15.18
C VAL A 75 3.32 9.09 15.80
N ALA A 76 2.44 8.25 15.23
CA ALA A 76 2.31 6.86 15.69
C ALA A 76 3.58 6.02 15.38
N GLU A 77 4.18 6.22 14.20
CA GLU A 77 5.43 5.57 13.80
C GLU A 77 6.65 6.12 14.57
N SER A 78 6.64 7.41 14.94
CA SER A 78 7.75 8.04 15.64
C SER A 78 7.92 7.56 17.07
N LEU A 79 6.87 6.99 17.69
CA LEU A 79 6.98 6.18 18.90
C LEU A 79 8.00 5.03 18.75
N GLY A 80 8.16 4.45 17.55
CA GLY A 80 9.13 3.37 17.29
C GLY A 80 10.59 3.82 17.11
N ARG A 81 10.83 5.14 17.07
CA ARG A 81 12.16 5.78 17.00
C ARG A 81 12.76 5.88 18.41
N GLU A 82 13.77 6.71 18.62
CA GLU A 82 14.41 6.90 19.94
C GLU A 82 13.52 7.73 20.90
N GLU A 83 14.03 8.19 22.04
CA GLU A 83 13.28 9.08 22.94
C GLU A 83 13.18 10.50 22.37
N LEU A 84 12.15 10.72 21.56
CA LEU A 84 11.80 12.04 21.05
C LEU A 84 11.46 12.99 22.20
N THR A 85 12.18 14.09 22.27
CA THR A 85 11.82 15.24 23.10
C THR A 85 10.55 15.91 22.57
N LEU A 86 9.87 16.68 23.42
CA LEU A 86 8.71 17.47 23.01
C LEU A 86 9.05 18.45 21.87
N ALA A 87 10.28 18.97 21.83
CA ALA A 87 10.73 19.87 20.77
C ALA A 87 10.83 19.18 19.41
N GLU A 88 11.37 17.95 19.37
CA GLU A 88 11.48 17.15 18.13
C GLU A 88 10.09 16.71 17.64
N LEU A 89 9.21 16.28 18.55
CA LEU A 89 7.82 15.94 18.21
C LEU A 89 7.04 17.15 17.66
N LEU A 90 7.26 18.36 18.20
CA LEU A 90 6.68 19.59 17.65
C LEU A 90 7.30 19.94 16.28
N GLY A 91 8.56 19.58 16.04
CA GLY A 91 9.19 19.65 14.72
C GLY A 91 8.56 18.70 13.70
N GLU A 92 8.28 17.45 14.09
CA GLU A 92 7.56 16.47 13.25
C GLU A 92 6.12 16.90 12.93
N LEU A 93 5.47 17.64 13.83
CA LEU A 93 4.12 18.20 13.67
C LEU A 93 4.09 19.51 12.87
N SER A 94 5.23 20.18 12.69
CA SER A 94 5.32 21.36 11.84
C SER A 94 5.07 20.93 10.38
N PRO A 95 4.31 21.71 9.58
CA PRO A 95 4.22 21.44 8.15
C PRO A 95 5.62 21.51 7.55
N GLN A 96 6.14 20.34 7.19
CA GLN A 96 7.36 20.17 6.41
C GLN A 96 7.11 20.81 5.03
N VAL A 97 7.35 22.13 4.93
CA VAL A 97 7.64 22.77 3.64
C VAL A 97 8.79 21.96 3.08
N ALA A 98 8.58 21.28 1.96
CA ALA A 98 9.51 20.31 1.41
C ALA A 98 10.84 20.98 1.00
N ALA A 99 11.72 21.18 1.98
CA ALA A 99 13.13 21.37 1.77
C ALA A 99 13.68 20.05 1.22
N PRO A 100 14.38 20.07 0.07
CA PRO A 100 14.72 18.85 -0.64
C PRO A 100 16.00 18.23 -0.07
N GLU A 101 15.95 17.69 1.14
CA GLU A 101 17.11 17.04 1.76
C GLU A 101 16.76 15.64 2.31
N GLU A 102 17.74 14.75 2.17
CA GLU A 102 17.76 13.34 2.61
C GLU A 102 16.65 12.44 2.04
N SER A 103 16.66 12.27 0.72
CA SER A 103 15.87 11.22 0.09
C SER A 103 16.50 10.64 -1.18
N ASP A 104 17.68 10.03 -1.06
CA ASP A 104 18.28 9.23 -2.14
C ASP A 104 17.26 8.22 -2.71
N SER A 105 16.53 7.50 -1.84
CA SER A 105 15.49 6.56 -2.31
C SER A 105 14.26 7.24 -2.92
N SER A 106 13.86 8.45 -2.49
CA SER A 106 12.72 9.15 -3.10
C SER A 106 13.11 9.77 -4.44
N ALA A 107 14.32 10.31 -4.57
CA ALA A 107 14.88 10.78 -5.83
C ALA A 107 15.02 9.62 -6.83
N GLU A 108 15.54 8.47 -6.40
CA GLU A 108 15.58 7.23 -7.19
C GLU A 108 14.17 6.75 -7.58
N HIS A 109 13.20 6.74 -6.66
CA HIS A 109 11.82 6.36 -6.96
C HIS A 109 11.14 7.33 -7.94
N LEU A 110 11.38 8.64 -7.81
CA LEU A 110 10.82 9.66 -8.70
C LEU A 110 11.46 9.56 -10.10
N ALA A 111 12.77 9.36 -10.19
CA ALA A 111 13.48 9.08 -11.43
C ALA A 111 12.99 7.78 -12.10
N GLN A 112 12.76 6.72 -11.31
CA GLN A 112 12.22 5.45 -11.80
C GLN A 112 10.77 5.60 -12.30
N LEU A 113 9.93 6.39 -11.63
CA LEU A 113 8.57 6.70 -12.11
C LEU A 113 8.59 7.54 -13.40
N GLN A 114 9.48 8.53 -13.51
CA GLN A 114 9.68 9.29 -14.75
C GLN A 114 10.13 8.40 -15.91
N LYS A 115 11.06 7.46 -15.65
CA LYS A 115 11.51 6.47 -16.63
C LYS A 115 10.37 5.57 -17.09
N ILE A 116 9.57 5.03 -16.16
CA ILE A 116 8.38 4.22 -16.48
C ILE A 116 7.37 5.02 -17.31
N HIS A 117 7.15 6.31 -16.98
CA HIS A 117 6.28 7.18 -17.77
C HIS A 117 6.81 7.41 -19.20
N ALA A 118 8.12 7.58 -19.38
CA ALA A 118 8.75 7.72 -20.69
C ALA A 118 8.66 6.42 -21.51
N GLU A 119 8.89 5.26 -20.90
CA GLU A 119 8.74 3.95 -21.54
C GLU A 119 7.29 3.69 -21.98
N ILE A 120 6.30 4.00 -21.12
CA ILE A 120 4.87 3.93 -21.46
C ILE A 120 4.52 4.89 -22.61
N ALA A 121 5.07 6.10 -22.62
CA ALA A 121 4.86 7.06 -23.70
C ALA A 121 5.42 6.57 -25.04
N ALA A 122 6.57 5.89 -25.03
CA ALA A 122 7.18 5.29 -26.23
C ALA A 122 6.44 4.03 -26.72
N LEU A 123 5.86 3.24 -25.82
CA LEU A 123 5.13 2.01 -26.19
C LEU A 123 3.71 2.26 -26.73
N LYS A 124 3.05 3.36 -26.32
CA LYS A 124 1.70 3.74 -26.81
C LYS A 124 1.59 3.82 -28.35
N PRO A 125 2.42 4.59 -29.09
CA PRO A 125 2.30 4.68 -30.55
C PRO A 125 2.58 3.35 -31.27
N LEU A 126 3.47 2.51 -30.74
CA LEU A 126 3.72 1.17 -31.28
C LEU A 126 2.51 0.24 -31.13
N MET A 127 1.81 0.31 -29.98
CA MET A 127 0.57 -0.41 -29.75
C MET A 127 -0.55 0.04 -30.70
N GLU A 128 -0.68 1.35 -30.93
CA GLU A 128 -1.64 1.92 -31.88
C GLU A 128 -1.33 1.50 -33.32
N GLN A 129 -0.05 1.52 -33.71
CA GLN A 129 0.40 1.04 -35.03
C GLN A 129 0.09 -0.46 -35.21
N GLN A 130 0.39 -1.30 -34.22
CA GLN A 130 0.08 -2.73 -34.27
C GLN A 130 -1.44 -2.98 -34.39
N LYS A 131 -2.25 -2.22 -33.64
CA LYS A 131 -3.72 -2.29 -33.71
C LYS A 131 -4.24 -1.91 -35.11
N LEU A 132 -3.65 -0.90 -35.74
CA LEU A 132 -3.99 -0.46 -37.09
C LEU A 132 -3.61 -1.51 -38.15
N VAL A 133 -2.42 -2.11 -38.05
CA VAL A 133 -2.00 -3.23 -38.92
C VAL A 133 -2.91 -4.45 -38.76
N LEU A 134 -3.28 -4.82 -37.52
CA LEU A 134 -4.25 -5.90 -37.27
C LEU A 134 -5.64 -5.58 -37.83
N GLN A 135 -6.07 -4.32 -37.80
CA GLN A 135 -7.32 -3.89 -38.43
C GLN A 135 -7.23 -3.99 -39.95
N GLN A 136 -6.13 -3.55 -40.57
CA GLN A 136 -5.91 -3.68 -42.02
C GLN A 136 -5.89 -5.14 -42.45
N LEU A 137 -5.20 -6.03 -41.73
CA LEU A 137 -5.19 -7.47 -42.02
C LEU A 137 -6.59 -8.10 -41.89
N ARG A 138 -7.38 -7.70 -40.89
CA ARG A 138 -8.80 -8.12 -40.78
C ARG A 138 -9.62 -7.62 -41.96
N MET A 139 -9.42 -6.38 -42.44
CA MET A 139 -10.16 -5.85 -43.59
C MET A 139 -9.71 -6.50 -44.91
N ALA A 140 -8.41 -6.74 -45.11
CA ALA A 140 -7.87 -7.44 -46.27
C ALA A 140 -8.36 -8.90 -46.33
N GLY A 141 -8.35 -9.62 -45.20
CA GLY A 141 -8.95 -10.95 -45.08
C GLY A 141 -10.46 -10.98 -45.31
N LYS A 142 -11.15 -9.84 -45.11
CA LYS A 142 -12.58 -9.68 -45.40
C LYS A 142 -12.86 -9.24 -46.84
N MET A 143 -11.88 -8.65 -47.54
CA MET A 143 -11.95 -8.33 -48.98
C MET A 143 -11.51 -9.48 -49.88
N ALA A 144 -10.76 -10.46 -49.36
CA ALA A 144 -10.46 -11.70 -50.06
C ALA A 144 -11.64 -12.69 -50.11
N GLY A 145 -12.82 -12.32 -49.59
CA GLY A 145 -14.02 -13.16 -49.56
C GLY A 145 -15.23 -12.47 -50.16
N ALA A 146 -15.65 -12.94 -51.34
CA ALA A 146 -17.01 -12.77 -51.88
C ALA A 146 -17.29 -13.89 -52.92
N PRO A 147 -18.51 -14.46 -53.02
CA PRO A 147 -19.71 -14.30 -52.17
C PRO A 147 -20.18 -15.61 -51.48
N GLU A 148 -21.33 -15.50 -50.80
CA GLU A 148 -22.23 -16.45 -50.07
C GLU A 148 -22.41 -17.89 -50.63
N PRO A 149 -22.98 -18.87 -49.85
CA PRO A 149 -23.96 -18.76 -48.74
C PRO A 149 -23.61 -19.62 -47.49
N GLU A 150 -24.46 -19.97 -46.50
CA GLU A 150 -25.88 -19.71 -46.13
C GLU A 150 -26.01 -19.66 -44.57
N ARG A 151 -27.22 -19.51 -44.02
CA ARG A 151 -27.59 -19.47 -42.59
C ARG A 151 -27.63 -20.84 -41.90
N THR A 152 -27.07 -20.92 -40.69
CA THR A 152 -27.64 -21.49 -39.43
C THR A 152 -26.65 -21.19 -38.30
N ALA A 153 -26.96 -20.41 -37.26
CA ALA A 153 -27.79 -20.76 -36.09
C ALA A 153 -27.12 -21.75 -35.10
N ASN A 154 -26.74 -21.21 -33.93
CA ASN A 154 -26.38 -21.88 -32.66
C ASN A 154 -25.15 -22.80 -32.59
N GLY A 155 -24.51 -22.78 -31.41
CA GLY A 155 -23.67 -23.89 -30.94
C GLY A 155 -22.26 -23.47 -30.53
N ALA A 156 -22.00 -23.40 -29.23
CA ALA A 156 -20.68 -23.20 -28.67
C ALA A 156 -19.74 -24.38 -28.98
N GLU A 157 -18.54 -24.10 -29.50
CA GLU A 157 -17.41 -25.02 -29.37
C GLU A 157 -16.13 -24.28 -28.91
N GLU A 158 -15.68 -24.78 -27.76
CA GLU A 158 -14.39 -24.72 -27.12
C GLU A 158 -13.19 -24.58 -28.09
N ARG A 159 -12.34 -23.56 -27.88
CA ARG A 159 -11.06 -23.44 -28.60
C ARG A 159 -9.91 -23.96 -27.75
N ASP A 160 -9.55 -25.20 -28.08
CA ASP A 160 -8.38 -25.96 -27.67
C ASP A 160 -7.08 -25.11 -27.61
N LEU A 161 -6.30 -25.30 -26.55
CA LEU A 161 -5.05 -24.58 -26.25
C LEU A 161 -3.80 -25.21 -26.90
N SER A 162 -3.98 -26.21 -27.77
CA SER A 162 -2.92 -27.09 -28.27
C SER A 162 -2.06 -26.54 -29.44
N GLN A 163 -1.75 -25.24 -29.48
CA GLN A 163 -0.82 -24.64 -30.46
C GLN A 163 0.12 -23.55 -29.88
N VAL A 164 0.63 -23.74 -28.66
CA VAL A 164 1.75 -22.94 -28.12
C VAL A 164 3.07 -23.71 -28.24
N ASP A 165 3.44 -24.08 -29.47
CA ASP A 165 4.74 -24.65 -29.78
C ASP A 165 5.71 -23.60 -30.35
N ALA A 166 6.54 -23.08 -29.43
CA ALA A 166 7.88 -22.50 -29.59
C ALA A 166 8.23 -21.58 -30.80
N PRO A 167 8.94 -20.48 -30.49
CA PRO A 167 10.32 -20.44 -31.00
C PRO A 167 11.34 -20.06 -29.91
N THR A 168 11.62 -20.98 -28.99
CA THR A 168 12.69 -20.85 -27.97
C THR A 168 14.06 -21.38 -28.45
N GLU A 169 14.18 -21.78 -29.72
CA GLU A 169 15.33 -22.52 -30.25
C GLU A 169 16.63 -21.70 -30.43
N LYS A 170 16.62 -20.39 -30.13
CA LYS A 170 17.82 -19.53 -30.23
C LYS A 170 18.65 -19.44 -28.94
N MET A 171 18.18 -19.93 -27.80
CA MET A 171 18.92 -19.83 -26.52
C MET A 171 19.78 -21.06 -26.16
N LYS A 172 19.56 -22.23 -26.76
CA LYS A 172 20.32 -23.46 -26.39
C LYS A 172 21.70 -23.58 -27.04
N LYS A 173 22.00 -22.84 -28.12
CA LYS A 173 23.24 -22.99 -28.91
C LYS A 173 24.49 -22.31 -28.34
N VAL A 174 24.37 -21.55 -27.24
CA VAL A 174 25.51 -20.87 -26.58
C VAL A 174 26.12 -21.71 -25.44
N ARG A 175 25.42 -22.73 -24.94
CA ARG A 175 25.88 -23.61 -23.83
C ARG A 175 26.57 -24.90 -24.28
N GLN A 176 26.97 -25.00 -25.55
CA GLN A 176 27.63 -26.20 -26.11
C GLN A 176 28.96 -25.90 -26.82
N LYS A 177 29.70 -24.91 -26.31
CA LYS A 177 31.14 -24.73 -26.56
C LYS A 177 31.86 -24.53 -25.23
N GLY A 178 32.04 -25.64 -24.50
CA GLY A 178 33.06 -25.72 -23.46
C GLY A 178 34.38 -26.22 -24.03
N ILE A 179 35.39 -26.29 -23.15
CA ILE A 179 36.76 -26.80 -23.40
C ILE A 179 37.60 -25.77 -24.19
N PHE A 180 38.66 -25.15 -23.65
CA PHE A 180 39.38 -25.35 -22.38
C PHE A 180 39.17 -24.21 -21.38
#